data_AF-A0A847I299-F1
#
_entry.id   AF-A0A847I299-F1
#
_cell.length_a   1.000
_cell.length_b   1.000
_cell.length_c   1.000
_cell.angle_alpha   90.00
_cell.angle_beta   90.00
_cell.angle_gamma   90.00
#
_symmetry.space_group_name_H-M   'P 1'
#
loop_
_entity.id
_entity.type
_entity.pdbx_description
1 polymer ?
#
loop_
_entity_poly.entity_id
_entity_poly.type
_entity_poly.pdbx_seq_one_letter_code
_entity_poly.pdbx_strand_id
1 'polypeptide(L)'
;MKYSPLLPAAVLIALTQPAWAEPAWGSNCLACHGVLQPGLIAVMDEDGTADPDETFTGAPDRGLLPVFQVFPGHSKSLQAALVGLSEGDRYAVELKRLRFSGVEAGSTLLFSPDCDWPEWGDSPYYTQPELGYCWGEGPTTFTYNISTDDENPFDYFDLVFAVAGKFTDTGELFYAEEHFYLQLSWVRGDINCDGSVNVFDIDPFVQALTDPAGYSAARPGCNIENADINRDGNVNVFDIDPFVQLLTGG
;
A
#
# COMPACT_ATOMS: atom_id res chain seq x y z
N MET A 1 61.68 39.37 28.58
CA MET A 1 60.89 38.19 28.18
C MET A 1 59.44 38.59 27.94
N LYS A 2 59.03 38.71 26.67
CA LYS A 2 57.63 38.65 26.25
C LYS A 2 57.64 38.02 24.85
N TYR A 3 57.43 36.71 24.79
CA TYR A 3 57.18 36.00 23.54
C TYR A 3 55.71 36.25 23.16
N SER A 4 55.48 36.85 22.00
CA SER A 4 54.15 36.93 21.39
C SER A 4 54.00 35.73 20.46
N PRO A 5 53.02 34.82 20.63
CA PRO A 5 52.83 33.73 19.70
C PRO A 5 52.05 34.24 18.48
N LEU A 6 52.61 34.02 17.29
CA LEU A 6 51.88 34.09 16.03
C LEU A 6 50.89 32.91 15.99
N LEU A 7 49.59 33.20 15.98
CA LEU A 7 48.56 32.21 15.64
C LEU A 7 48.62 31.93 14.13
N PRO A 8 48.55 30.66 13.68
CA PRO A 8 48.43 30.37 12.25
C PRO A 8 47.05 30.78 11.76
N ALA A 9 46.99 31.43 10.60
CA ALA A 9 45.75 31.71 9.90
C ALA A 9 45.07 30.38 9.55
N ALA A 10 43.91 30.11 10.15
CA ALA A 10 43.06 29.00 9.75
C ALA A 10 42.49 29.32 8.35
N VAL A 11 42.95 28.59 7.34
CA VAL A 11 42.32 28.58 6.02
C VAL A 11 41.01 27.80 6.16
N LEU A 12 39.89 28.51 6.16
CA LEU A 12 38.56 27.91 6.14
C LEU A 12 38.31 27.41 4.71
N ILE A 13 38.56 26.12 4.46
CA ILE A 13 38.10 25.46 3.22
C ILE A 13 36.61 25.20 3.41
N ALA A 14 35.77 26.12 2.95
CA ALA A 14 34.35 25.88 2.80
C ALA A 14 34.18 24.91 1.62
N LEU A 15 34.10 23.61 1.93
CA LEU A 15 33.55 22.63 1.00
C LEU A 15 32.07 22.95 0.86
N THR A 16 31.70 23.69 -0.19
CA THR A 16 30.30 23.78 -0.61
C THR A 16 29.93 22.39 -1.08
N GLN A 17 29.24 21.62 -0.24
CA GLN A 17 28.53 20.45 -0.73
C GLN A 17 27.55 20.98 -1.81
N PRO A 18 27.48 20.36 -3.00
CA PRO A 18 26.44 20.70 -3.95
C PRO A 18 25.10 20.50 -3.22
N ALA A 19 24.26 21.53 -3.18
CA ALA A 19 22.93 21.41 -2.63
C ALA A 19 22.21 20.31 -3.41
N TRP A 20 22.05 19.15 -2.80
CA TRP A 20 21.13 18.15 -3.30
C TRP A 20 19.76 18.77 -3.05
N ALA A 21 19.02 19.04 -4.12
CA ALA A 21 17.65 19.48 -4.00
C ALA A 21 16.89 18.31 -3.36
N GLU A 22 16.71 18.36 -2.04
CA GLU A 22 15.77 17.49 -1.35
C GLU A 22 14.39 17.79 -1.93
N PRO A 23 13.69 16.81 -2.52
CA PRO A 23 12.34 17.06 -3.01
C PRO A 23 11.46 17.45 -1.82
N ALA A 24 10.58 18.43 -2.03
CA ALA A 24 9.63 18.85 -1.01
C ALA A 24 8.48 17.82 -0.95
N TRP A 25 8.75 16.73 -0.26
CA TRP A 25 7.82 15.62 -0.14
C TRP A 25 6.65 15.93 0.83
N GLY A 26 5.46 15.40 0.53
CA GLY A 26 4.26 15.53 1.39
C GLY A 26 3.43 16.81 1.24
N SER A 27 3.79 17.72 0.33
CA SER A 27 2.94 18.85 -0.11
C SER A 27 2.39 18.60 -1.51
N ASN A 28 1.55 19.51 -2.04
CA ASN A 28 1.13 19.44 -3.45
C ASN A 28 2.36 19.52 -4.36
N CYS A 29 2.89 18.36 -4.76
CA CYS A 29 4.10 18.25 -5.58
C CYS A 29 3.93 18.96 -6.93
N LEU A 30 2.70 19.10 -7.44
CA LEU A 30 2.41 19.82 -8.68
C LEU A 30 2.79 21.31 -8.62
N ALA A 31 2.84 21.90 -7.42
CA ALA A 31 3.28 23.29 -7.27
C ALA A 31 4.77 23.48 -7.65
N CYS A 32 5.59 22.44 -7.46
CA CYS A 32 7.03 22.46 -7.78
C CYS A 32 7.38 21.64 -9.04
N HIS A 33 6.61 20.61 -9.36
CA HIS A 33 6.86 19.65 -10.45
C HIS A 33 5.92 19.82 -11.65
N GLY A 34 5.03 20.81 -11.62
CA GLY A 34 4.18 21.17 -12.76
C GLY A 34 3.00 20.23 -12.94
N VAL A 35 2.90 19.60 -14.11
CA VAL A 35 1.75 18.75 -14.50
C VAL A 35 2.07 17.28 -14.22
N LEU A 36 1.08 16.55 -13.70
CA LEU A 36 1.16 15.12 -13.48
C LEU A 36 1.55 14.38 -14.76
N GLN A 37 2.58 13.54 -14.69
CA GLN A 37 3.03 12.70 -15.79
C GLN A 37 2.38 11.31 -15.67
N PRO A 38 1.37 10.98 -16.48
CA PRO A 38 0.72 9.68 -16.40
C PRO A 38 1.62 8.57 -16.98
N GLY A 39 1.43 7.34 -16.50
CA GLY A 39 2.02 6.14 -17.11
C GLY A 39 3.52 5.95 -16.87
N LEU A 40 4.11 6.60 -15.86
CA LEU A 40 5.48 6.35 -15.42
C LEU A 40 5.58 5.28 -14.33
N ILE A 41 4.45 4.84 -13.78
CA ILE A 41 4.36 3.81 -12.75
C ILE A 41 3.45 2.70 -13.28
N ALA A 42 3.88 1.46 -13.14
CA ALA A 42 3.08 0.26 -13.35
C ALA A 42 2.96 -0.48 -12.03
N VAL A 43 1.73 -0.64 -11.53
CA VAL A 43 1.43 -1.53 -10.40
C VAL A 43 1.66 -2.97 -10.86
N MET A 44 2.23 -3.81 -9.99
CA MET A 44 2.61 -5.18 -10.31
C MET A 44 2.18 -6.14 -9.22
N ASP A 45 1.92 -7.39 -9.59
CA ASP A 45 1.56 -8.49 -8.69
C ASP A 45 0.28 -8.21 -7.88
N GLU A 46 -0.67 -7.48 -8.49
CA GLU A 46 -2.02 -7.30 -7.98
C GLU A 46 -2.81 -8.61 -8.01
N ASP A 47 -3.76 -8.77 -7.08
CA ASP A 47 -4.62 -9.96 -7.00
C ASP A 47 -5.87 -9.84 -7.89
N GLY A 48 -6.13 -8.64 -8.41
CA GLY A 48 -7.24 -8.36 -9.31
C GLY A 48 -7.52 -6.88 -9.45
N THR A 49 -8.77 -6.56 -9.73
CA THR A 49 -9.25 -5.18 -9.89
C THR A 49 -10.59 -4.99 -9.18
N ALA A 50 -10.82 -3.79 -8.63
CA ALA A 50 -12.09 -3.43 -8.01
C ALA A 50 -12.46 -1.98 -8.30
N ASP A 51 -13.75 -1.71 -8.19
CA ASP A 51 -14.41 -0.42 -8.29
C ASP A 51 -15.39 -0.34 -7.10
N PRO A 52 -14.88 -0.06 -5.89
CA PRO A 52 -15.65 -0.11 -4.65
C PRO A 52 -16.73 0.99 -4.62
N ASP A 53 -17.78 0.84 -3.81
CA ASP A 53 -18.84 1.85 -3.72
C ASP A 53 -18.43 3.01 -2.78
N GLU A 54 -17.98 4.12 -3.35
CA GLU A 54 -17.58 5.30 -2.56
C GLU A 54 -18.74 6.24 -2.19
N THR A 55 -20.00 5.89 -2.53
CA THR A 55 -21.15 6.79 -2.32
C THR A 55 -21.40 7.11 -0.84
N PHE A 56 -21.04 6.20 0.07
CA PHE A 56 -21.25 6.36 1.50
C PHE A 56 -20.24 7.33 2.15
N THR A 57 -18.97 7.24 1.78
CA THR A 57 -17.89 8.04 2.40
C THR A 57 -17.67 9.37 1.69
N GLY A 58 -18.10 9.47 0.43
CA GLY A 58 -17.81 10.63 -0.43
C GLY A 58 -16.34 10.69 -0.86
N ALA A 59 -15.61 9.58 -0.80
CA ALA A 59 -14.30 9.46 -1.41
C ALA A 59 -14.39 9.69 -2.94
N PRO A 60 -13.35 10.22 -3.59
CA PRO A 60 -13.36 10.38 -5.04
C PRO A 60 -13.44 9.01 -5.73
N ASP A 61 -14.46 8.82 -6.56
CA ASP A 61 -14.58 7.68 -7.47
C ASP A 61 -13.37 7.68 -8.44
N ARG A 62 -12.61 6.58 -8.40
CA ARG A 62 -11.44 6.35 -9.24
C ARG A 62 -11.72 5.38 -10.40
N GLY A 63 -12.90 4.78 -10.43
CA GLY A 63 -13.23 3.66 -11.29
C GLY A 63 -12.43 2.40 -10.95
N LEU A 64 -12.38 1.51 -11.94
CA LEU A 64 -11.70 0.23 -11.83
C LEU A 64 -10.17 0.38 -11.67
N LEU A 65 -9.65 0.02 -10.50
CA LEU A 65 -8.22 0.06 -10.18
C LEU A 65 -7.66 -1.32 -9.79
N PRO A 66 -6.32 -1.53 -9.89
CA PRO A 66 -5.64 -2.70 -9.33
C PRO A 66 -5.87 -2.85 -7.83
N VAL A 67 -5.93 -4.10 -7.35
CA VAL A 67 -6.18 -4.44 -5.95
C VAL A 67 -5.10 -5.37 -5.43
N PHE A 68 -4.50 -5.03 -4.30
CA PHE A 68 -3.80 -5.98 -3.45
C PHE A 68 -4.73 -6.41 -2.32
N GLN A 69 -4.95 -7.71 -2.17
CA GLN A 69 -5.73 -8.29 -1.10
C GLN A 69 -4.81 -8.68 0.06
N VAL A 70 -5.19 -8.31 1.28
CA VAL A 70 -4.55 -8.71 2.52
C VAL A 70 -5.61 -9.12 3.55
N PHE A 71 -5.22 -10.03 4.44
CA PHE A 71 -6.08 -10.54 5.51
C PHE A 71 -5.65 -9.93 6.85
N PRO A 72 -6.58 -9.70 7.79
CA PRO A 72 -6.21 -9.32 9.15
C PRO A 72 -5.12 -10.24 9.73
N GLY A 73 -4.13 -9.65 10.39
CA GLY A 73 -2.96 -10.35 10.95
C GLY A 73 -1.87 -10.76 9.94
N HIS A 74 -2.08 -10.55 8.64
CA HIS A 74 -1.16 -10.99 7.60
C HIS A 74 -0.35 -9.84 6.99
N SER A 75 0.63 -10.21 6.16
CA SER A 75 1.44 -9.26 5.40
C SER A 75 1.15 -9.35 3.91
N LYS A 76 1.28 -8.22 3.22
CA LYS A 76 1.18 -8.11 1.77
C LYS A 76 2.33 -7.29 1.22
N SER A 77 2.93 -7.77 0.13
CA SER A 77 3.92 -7.02 -0.63
C SER A 77 3.21 -6.20 -1.71
N LEU A 78 3.31 -4.88 -1.60
CA LEU A 78 2.84 -3.92 -2.60
C LEU A 78 3.99 -3.64 -3.55
N GLN A 79 3.78 -3.83 -4.85
CA GLN A 79 4.85 -3.71 -5.84
C GLN A 79 4.50 -2.77 -6.98
N ALA A 80 5.51 -1.99 -7.39
CA ALA A 80 5.42 -1.15 -8.56
C ALA A 80 6.75 -1.12 -9.33
N ALA A 81 6.66 -0.99 -10.64
CA ALA A 81 7.79 -0.67 -11.50
C ALA A 81 7.65 0.74 -12.05
N LEU A 82 8.79 1.44 -12.12
CA LEU A 82 8.90 2.63 -12.92
C LEU A 82 9.15 2.25 -14.37
N VAL A 83 8.53 3.00 -15.29
CA VAL A 83 8.63 2.80 -16.73
C VAL A 83 8.75 4.14 -17.44
N GLY A 84 9.21 4.12 -18.69
CA GLY A 84 9.21 5.31 -19.55
C GLY A 84 10.25 6.39 -19.21
N LEU A 85 11.15 6.15 -18.25
CA LEU A 85 12.31 7.00 -17.99
C LEU A 85 13.49 6.66 -18.90
N SER A 86 14.40 7.63 -19.08
CA SER A 86 15.61 7.54 -19.90
C SER A 86 16.86 7.45 -19.04
N GLU A 87 17.96 6.93 -19.61
CA GLU A 87 19.24 6.78 -18.92
C GLU A 87 19.71 8.07 -18.23
N GLY A 88 20.02 7.98 -16.95
CA GLY A 88 20.46 9.10 -16.11
C GLY A 88 19.34 9.88 -15.43
N ASP A 89 18.07 9.74 -15.84
CA ASP A 89 16.93 10.37 -15.16
C ASP A 89 16.94 10.07 -13.67
N ARG A 90 16.72 11.09 -12.85
CA ARG A 90 16.78 10.97 -11.40
C ARG A 90 15.39 10.87 -10.83
N TYR A 91 15.19 10.00 -9.86
CA TYR A 91 13.88 9.80 -9.26
C TYR A 91 13.96 9.29 -7.83
N ALA A 92 12.90 9.52 -7.08
CA ALA A 92 12.66 8.87 -5.81
C ALA A 92 11.18 8.53 -5.71
N VAL A 93 10.90 7.40 -5.06
CA VAL A 93 9.57 6.82 -4.96
C VAL A 93 9.03 6.97 -3.56
N GLU A 94 7.71 7.03 -3.46
CA GLU A 94 7.01 7.14 -2.20
C GLU A 94 5.69 6.36 -2.25
N LEU A 95 5.30 5.81 -1.11
CA LEU A 95 3.98 5.26 -0.87
C LEU A 95 3.22 6.21 0.06
N LYS A 96 2.02 6.62 -0.36
CA LYS A 96 1.19 7.59 0.35
C LYS A 96 -0.13 7.00 0.81
N ARG A 97 -0.81 7.77 1.65
CA ARG A 97 -2.22 7.61 2.03
C ARG A 97 -2.56 6.42 2.92
N LEU A 98 -1.58 5.72 3.51
CA LEU A 98 -1.87 4.64 4.46
C LEU A 98 -2.66 5.07 5.71
N ARG A 99 -2.69 6.37 6.02
CA ARG A 99 -3.44 6.93 7.17
C ARG A 99 -4.77 7.60 6.78
N PHE A 100 -5.25 7.38 5.56
CA PHE A 100 -6.57 7.86 5.14
C PHE A 100 -7.65 6.85 5.55
N SER A 101 -8.88 7.34 5.72
CA SER A 101 -10.02 6.47 5.91
C SER A 101 -10.26 5.62 4.66
N GLY A 102 -10.72 4.39 4.87
CA GLY A 102 -11.15 3.51 3.80
C GLY A 102 -12.36 4.06 3.05
N VAL A 103 -12.57 3.55 1.84
CA VAL A 103 -13.45 4.17 0.83
C VAL A 103 -14.91 3.73 0.95
N GLU A 104 -15.20 2.56 1.52
CA GLU A 104 -16.58 2.08 1.65
C GLU A 104 -17.09 2.26 3.08
N ALA A 105 -16.31 1.83 4.08
CA ALA A 105 -16.72 1.85 5.48
C ALA A 105 -16.17 3.05 6.25
N GLY A 106 -15.22 3.80 5.69
CA GLY A 106 -14.54 4.89 6.40
C GLY A 106 -13.66 4.40 7.55
N SER A 107 -13.26 3.13 7.53
CA SER A 107 -12.42 2.53 8.57
C SER A 107 -10.99 3.09 8.53
N THR A 108 -10.20 2.84 9.56
CA THR A 108 -8.78 3.22 9.58
C THR A 108 -7.94 1.96 9.44
N LEU A 109 -7.00 1.97 8.50
CA LEU A 109 -6.04 0.90 8.36
C LEU A 109 -5.10 0.88 9.58
N LEU A 110 -5.12 -0.22 10.31
CA LEU A 110 -4.18 -0.52 11.37
C LEU A 110 -3.08 -1.44 10.82
N PHE A 111 -1.85 -0.93 10.76
CA PHE A 111 -0.75 -1.60 10.07
C PHE A 111 0.61 -1.38 10.73
N SER A 112 1.54 -2.26 10.40
CA SER A 112 2.97 -2.09 10.59
C SER A 112 3.63 -1.85 9.22
N PRO A 113 4.30 -0.70 9.03
CA PRO A 113 4.97 -0.38 7.78
C PRO A 113 6.24 -1.19 7.57
N ASP A 114 6.68 -1.28 6.31
CA ASP A 114 8.00 -1.81 5.97
C ASP A 114 9.10 -1.02 6.71
N CYS A 115 10.00 -1.72 7.39
CA CYS A 115 11.08 -1.07 8.14
C CYS A 115 12.14 -0.44 7.22
N ASP A 116 12.22 -0.87 5.96
CA ASP A 116 13.12 -0.32 4.95
C ASP A 116 12.55 0.95 4.29
N TRP A 117 11.27 1.27 4.52
CA TRP A 117 10.63 2.49 4.06
C TRP A 117 10.25 3.37 5.25
N PRO A 118 11.17 4.20 5.79
CA PRO A 118 10.84 5.12 6.88
C PRO A 118 9.74 6.12 6.51
N GLU A 119 8.99 6.55 7.52
CA GLU A 119 7.93 7.55 7.42
C GLU A 119 8.47 8.98 7.56
N TRP A 120 7.93 9.92 6.78
CA TRP A 120 8.36 11.32 6.75
C TRP A 120 7.21 12.31 6.53
N GLY A 121 7.41 13.55 6.95
CA GLY A 121 6.53 14.69 6.65
C GLY A 121 5.27 14.82 7.54
N ASP A 122 4.55 15.94 7.37
CA ASP A 122 3.32 16.24 8.14
C ASP A 122 2.09 15.49 7.58
N SER A 123 2.06 15.26 6.27
CA SER A 123 1.16 14.30 5.61
C SER A 123 2.00 13.06 5.32
N PRO A 124 1.99 12.06 6.21
CA PRO A 124 3.03 11.05 6.21
C PRO A 124 3.02 10.24 4.91
N TYR A 125 4.22 10.07 4.37
CA TYR A 125 4.52 9.17 3.27
C TYR A 125 5.69 8.28 3.68
N TYR A 126 5.81 7.14 3.01
CA TYR A 126 6.88 6.18 3.21
C TYR A 126 7.77 6.19 1.98
N THR A 127 9.09 6.18 2.16
CA THR A 127 10.05 6.20 1.04
C THR A 127 11.29 5.38 1.39
N GLN A 128 11.98 4.83 0.40
CA GLN A 128 13.27 4.19 0.65
C GLN A 128 14.34 5.26 0.94
N PRO A 129 15.25 5.01 1.91
CA PRO A 129 16.15 6.01 2.46
C PRO A 129 17.33 6.43 1.55
N GLU A 130 17.46 5.86 0.34
CA GLU A 130 18.43 6.35 -0.63
C GLU A 130 17.83 7.58 -1.34
N LEU A 131 18.37 8.77 -1.03
CA LEU A 131 17.89 10.13 -1.39
C LEU A 131 17.76 10.44 -2.90
N GLY A 132 17.63 9.43 -3.76
CA GLY A 132 17.38 9.52 -5.19
C GLY A 132 18.16 8.45 -5.96
N TYR A 133 17.48 7.78 -6.88
CA TYR A 133 18.05 6.84 -7.83
C TYR A 133 18.30 7.49 -9.18
N CYS A 134 19.18 6.89 -9.98
CA CYS A 134 19.40 7.25 -11.37
C CYS A 134 18.98 6.09 -12.27
N TRP A 135 18.20 6.36 -13.30
CA TRP A 135 17.75 5.34 -14.24
C TRP A 135 18.94 4.75 -15.00
N GLY A 136 19.00 3.42 -15.08
CA GLY A 136 20.14 2.67 -15.63
C GLY A 136 21.16 2.21 -14.58
N GLU A 137 21.15 2.79 -13.38
CA GLU A 137 22.04 2.39 -12.27
C GLU A 137 21.26 1.92 -11.03
N GLY A 138 20.10 2.52 -10.76
CA GLY A 138 19.24 2.23 -9.63
C GLY A 138 18.15 1.19 -9.90
N PRO A 139 17.42 0.77 -8.86
CA PRO A 139 16.28 -0.13 -8.97
C PRO A 139 15.15 0.52 -9.75
N THR A 140 14.55 -0.23 -10.67
CA THR A 140 13.34 0.19 -11.41
C THR A 140 12.07 -0.46 -10.88
N THR A 141 12.20 -1.39 -9.93
CA THR A 141 11.09 -2.07 -9.26
C THR A 141 11.23 -1.88 -7.76
N PHE A 142 10.11 -1.65 -7.11
CA PHE A 142 10.02 -1.31 -5.70
C PHE A 142 8.98 -2.19 -5.01
N THR A 143 9.35 -2.69 -3.85
CA THR A 143 8.49 -3.50 -2.98
C THR A 143 8.35 -2.80 -1.65
N TYR A 144 7.11 -2.63 -1.20
CA TYR A 144 6.77 -2.18 0.14
C TYR A 144 5.98 -3.29 0.83
N ASN A 145 6.49 -3.81 1.95
CA ASN A 145 5.76 -4.81 2.72
C ASN A 145 4.90 -4.13 3.79
N ILE A 146 3.60 -4.36 3.74
CA ILE A 146 2.66 -3.93 4.78
C ILE A 146 2.21 -5.14 5.58
N SER A 147 2.14 -5.01 6.90
CA SER A 147 1.46 -6.01 7.76
C SER A 147 0.24 -5.38 8.40
N THR A 148 -0.88 -6.05 8.42
CA THR A 148 -2.12 -5.58 9.05
C THR A 148 -2.31 -6.24 10.41
N ASP A 149 -3.01 -5.58 11.31
CA ASP A 149 -3.42 -6.22 12.57
C ASP A 149 -4.65 -7.12 12.40
N ASP A 150 -5.01 -7.82 13.47
CA ASP A 150 -6.16 -8.74 13.52
C ASP A 150 -7.52 -8.04 13.66
N GLU A 151 -7.53 -6.72 13.90
CA GLU A 151 -8.73 -5.96 14.31
C GLU A 151 -9.37 -5.16 13.18
N ASN A 152 -8.72 -5.06 12.02
CA ASN A 152 -9.24 -4.27 10.91
C ASN A 152 -10.54 -4.85 10.32
N PRO A 153 -11.59 -4.03 10.15
CA PRO A 153 -12.78 -4.43 9.43
C PRO A 153 -12.53 -4.50 7.91
N PHE A 154 -13.46 -5.14 7.19
CA PHE A 154 -13.47 -5.11 5.72
C PHE A 154 -13.58 -3.66 5.21
N ASP A 155 -12.68 -3.28 4.30
CA ASP A 155 -12.72 -2.00 3.59
C ASP A 155 -11.73 -2.03 2.41
N TYR A 156 -11.82 -1.03 1.55
CA TYR A 156 -10.77 -0.73 0.57
C TYR A 156 -10.05 0.55 0.97
N PHE A 157 -8.72 0.53 0.87
CA PHE A 157 -7.87 1.68 1.17
C PHE A 157 -7.24 2.18 -0.13
N ASP A 158 -7.57 3.42 -0.51
CA ASP A 158 -7.01 4.13 -1.67
C ASP A 158 -5.56 4.57 -1.38
N LEU A 159 -4.61 3.76 -1.83
CA LEU A 159 -3.18 4.00 -1.70
C LEU A 159 -2.59 4.52 -3.00
N VAL A 160 -1.44 5.18 -2.89
CA VAL A 160 -0.77 5.81 -4.03
C VAL A 160 0.70 5.48 -4.03
N PHE A 161 1.17 4.86 -5.11
CA PHE A 161 2.57 4.94 -5.47
C PHE A 161 2.80 6.24 -6.20
N ALA A 162 3.81 7.00 -5.77
CA ALA A 162 4.21 8.22 -6.45
C ALA A 162 5.72 8.23 -6.69
N VAL A 163 6.12 8.97 -7.72
CA VAL A 163 7.51 9.20 -8.07
C VAL A 163 7.70 10.67 -8.39
N ALA A 164 8.75 11.26 -7.84
CA ALA A 164 9.19 12.60 -8.20
C ALA A 164 10.63 12.53 -8.68
N GLY A 165 10.97 13.37 -9.65
CA GLY A 165 12.28 13.28 -10.25
C GLY A 165 12.65 14.45 -11.14
N LYS A 166 13.74 14.27 -11.87
CA LYS A 166 14.28 15.23 -12.83
C LYS A 166 14.75 14.51 -14.08
N PHE A 167 14.25 14.93 -15.23
CA PHE A 167 14.72 14.44 -16.51
C PHE A 167 16.13 14.96 -16.79
N THR A 168 17.01 14.08 -17.27
CA THR A 168 18.40 14.44 -17.56
C THR A 168 18.51 15.30 -18.81
N ASP A 169 17.76 14.95 -19.86
CA ASP A 169 17.86 15.61 -21.16
C ASP A 169 17.35 17.06 -21.13
N THR A 170 16.24 17.32 -20.43
CA THR A 170 15.63 18.65 -20.35
C THR A 170 16.02 19.40 -19.09
N GLY A 171 16.40 18.69 -18.02
CA GLY A 171 16.59 19.26 -16.69
C GLY A 171 15.28 19.64 -16.00
N GLU A 172 14.12 19.29 -16.55
CA GLU A 172 12.81 19.58 -15.97
C GLU A 172 12.49 18.61 -14.82
N LEU A 173 11.76 19.11 -13.83
CA LEU A 173 11.22 18.27 -12.76
C LEU A 173 9.96 17.56 -13.23
N PHE A 174 9.74 16.35 -12.76
CA PHE A 174 8.51 15.59 -13.00
C PHE A 174 7.94 15.02 -11.72
N TYR A 175 6.64 14.73 -11.78
CA TYR A 175 5.89 14.02 -10.75
C TYR A 175 4.87 13.11 -11.43
N ALA A 176 4.77 11.87 -10.97
CA ALA A 176 3.77 10.91 -11.39
C ALA A 176 3.22 10.18 -10.17
N GLU A 177 1.98 9.73 -10.28
CA GLU A 177 1.32 8.95 -9.24
C GLU A 177 0.35 7.96 -9.87
N GLU A 178 0.21 6.81 -9.22
CA GLU A 178 -0.69 5.74 -9.64
C GLU A 178 -1.46 5.25 -8.42
N HIS A 179 -2.78 5.25 -8.56
CA HIS A 179 -3.71 4.83 -7.52
C HIS A 179 -3.95 3.33 -7.59
N PHE A 180 -4.09 2.70 -6.43
CA PHE A 180 -4.48 1.30 -6.31
C PHE A 180 -5.17 1.07 -4.98
N TYR A 181 -5.91 -0.02 -4.87
CA TYR A 181 -6.58 -0.38 -3.63
C TYR A 181 -5.79 -1.44 -2.86
N LEU A 182 -5.63 -1.24 -1.55
CA LEU A 182 -5.41 -2.33 -0.62
C LEU A 182 -6.78 -2.75 -0.09
N GLN A 183 -7.20 -3.98 -0.40
CA GLN A 183 -8.42 -4.55 0.13
C GLN A 183 -8.10 -5.36 1.38
N LEU A 184 -8.67 -4.96 2.52
CA LEU A 184 -8.78 -5.86 3.64
C LEU A 184 -10.05 -6.67 3.48
N SER A 185 -9.87 -7.94 3.18
CA SER A 185 -10.96 -8.88 3.05
C SER A 185 -10.59 -10.15 3.77
N TRP A 186 -11.60 -10.86 4.26
CA TRP A 186 -11.42 -12.16 4.87
C TRP A 186 -11.32 -13.24 3.79
N VAL A 187 -10.57 -14.32 4.03
CA VAL A 187 -10.42 -15.36 3.00
C VAL A 187 -11.77 -16.05 2.80
N ARG A 188 -12.26 -16.11 1.56
CA ARG A 188 -13.47 -16.87 1.23
C ARG A 188 -13.24 -18.34 1.58
N GLY A 189 -14.11 -18.90 2.42
CA GLY A 189 -13.98 -20.27 2.93
C GLY A 189 -13.16 -20.41 4.22
N ASP A 190 -12.50 -19.36 4.68
CA ASP A 190 -11.84 -19.32 5.99
C ASP A 190 -12.85 -18.87 7.03
N ILE A 191 -13.60 -19.83 7.53
CA ILE A 191 -14.79 -19.62 8.37
C ILE A 191 -14.41 -19.78 9.85
N ASN A 192 -13.19 -20.25 10.14
CA ASN A 192 -12.60 -20.07 11.47
C ASN A 192 -11.75 -18.79 11.60
N CYS A 193 -11.50 -18.06 10.50
CA CYS A 193 -10.67 -16.86 10.43
C CYS A 193 -9.24 -17.08 10.93
N ASP A 194 -8.63 -18.22 10.60
CA ASP A 194 -7.23 -18.54 10.94
C ASP A 194 -6.23 -18.23 9.81
N GLY A 195 -6.72 -17.67 8.70
CA GLY A 195 -5.94 -17.33 7.51
C GLY A 195 -5.78 -18.47 6.51
N SER A 196 -6.32 -19.67 6.79
CA SER A 196 -6.12 -20.85 5.97
C SER A 196 -7.41 -21.60 5.69
N VAL A 197 -7.86 -21.63 4.44
CA VAL A 197 -9.00 -22.46 4.01
C VAL A 197 -8.63 -23.94 4.04
N ASN A 198 -9.13 -24.68 5.03
CA ASN A 198 -8.85 -26.10 5.21
C ASN A 198 -9.96 -26.83 5.98
N VAL A 199 -9.76 -28.11 6.31
CA VAL A 199 -10.80 -28.94 6.96
C VAL A 199 -11.25 -28.42 8.33
N PHE A 200 -10.47 -27.55 8.98
CA PHE A 200 -10.85 -26.88 10.24
C PHE A 200 -11.94 -25.82 10.05
N ASP A 201 -12.25 -25.43 8.81
CA ASP A 201 -13.36 -24.54 8.49
C ASP A 201 -14.72 -25.25 8.42
N ILE A 202 -14.75 -26.58 8.37
CA ILE A 202 -15.99 -27.36 8.21
C ILE A 202 -16.95 -27.18 9.38
N ASP A 203 -16.48 -27.36 10.61
CA ASP A 203 -17.33 -27.20 11.80
C ASP A 203 -17.84 -25.74 11.95
N PRO A 204 -16.98 -24.71 11.79
CA PRO A 204 -17.42 -23.32 11.65
C PRO A 204 -18.47 -23.09 10.56
N PHE A 205 -18.28 -23.68 9.37
CA PHE A 205 -19.22 -23.56 8.25
C PHE A 205 -20.60 -24.13 8.61
N VAL A 206 -20.62 -25.35 9.17
CA VAL A 206 -21.87 -25.97 9.63
C VAL A 206 -22.54 -25.11 10.70
N GLN A 207 -21.77 -24.51 11.61
CA GLN A 207 -22.31 -23.61 12.62
C GLN A 207 -22.86 -22.32 11.98
N ALA A 208 -22.16 -21.71 11.03
CA ALA A 208 -22.64 -20.54 10.29
C ALA A 208 -23.97 -20.80 9.58
N LEU A 209 -24.15 -22.01 9.01
CA LEU A 209 -25.39 -22.42 8.35
C LEU A 209 -26.56 -22.71 9.31
N THR A 210 -26.27 -23.26 10.49
CA THR A 210 -27.30 -23.83 11.38
C THR A 210 -27.61 -22.99 12.62
N ASP A 211 -26.63 -22.21 13.08
CA ASP A 211 -26.73 -21.29 14.21
C ASP A 211 -25.87 -20.03 13.97
N PRO A 212 -26.28 -19.12 13.06
CA PRO A 212 -25.55 -17.89 12.76
C PRO A 212 -25.25 -17.03 13.99
N ALA A 213 -26.18 -16.96 14.94
CA ALA A 213 -25.99 -16.20 16.18
C ALA A 213 -24.94 -16.85 17.08
N GLY A 214 -24.95 -18.18 17.20
CA GLY A 214 -23.93 -18.94 17.91
C GLY A 214 -22.56 -18.85 17.23
N TYR A 215 -22.51 -18.81 15.89
CA TYR A 215 -21.29 -18.58 15.14
C TYR A 215 -20.67 -17.22 15.49
N SER A 216 -21.44 -16.12 15.37
CA SER A 216 -20.94 -14.78 15.70
C SER A 216 -20.51 -14.63 17.16
N ALA A 217 -21.17 -15.33 18.09
CA ALA A 217 -20.78 -15.33 19.49
C ALA A 217 -19.49 -16.14 19.76
N ALA A 218 -19.28 -17.24 19.02
CA ALA A 218 -18.10 -18.08 19.16
C ALA A 218 -16.85 -17.50 18.46
N ARG A 219 -17.05 -16.70 17.41
CA ARG A 219 -15.99 -16.11 16.59
C ARG A 219 -16.17 -14.59 16.44
N PRO A 220 -15.98 -13.82 17.54
CA PRO A 220 -16.07 -12.37 17.47
C PRO A 220 -15.00 -11.82 16.51
N GLY A 221 -15.42 -10.93 15.59
CA GLY A 221 -14.54 -10.36 14.58
C GLY A 221 -14.47 -11.16 13.27
N CYS A 222 -14.86 -12.43 13.26
CA CYS A 222 -14.90 -13.24 12.04
C CYS A 222 -16.19 -12.95 11.27
N ASN A 223 -16.06 -12.52 10.02
CA ASN A 223 -17.22 -12.22 9.18
C ASN A 223 -17.91 -13.52 8.75
N ILE A 224 -19.22 -13.64 8.99
CA ILE A 224 -20.01 -14.80 8.57
C ILE A 224 -20.08 -14.91 7.04
N GLU A 225 -19.92 -13.79 6.32
CA GLU A 225 -19.88 -13.76 4.86
C GLU A 225 -18.73 -14.57 4.26
N ASN A 226 -17.75 -15.01 5.07
CA ASN A 226 -16.74 -15.97 4.61
C ASN A 226 -17.35 -17.32 4.23
N ALA A 227 -18.55 -17.60 4.73
CA ALA A 227 -19.34 -18.78 4.40
C ALA A 227 -20.27 -18.57 3.18
N ASP A 228 -20.38 -17.35 2.64
CA ASP A 228 -21.03 -17.10 1.34
C ASP A 228 -20.02 -17.42 0.23
N ILE A 229 -19.90 -18.71 -0.04
CA ILE A 229 -18.94 -19.22 -1.00
C ILE A 229 -19.47 -19.01 -2.41
N ASN A 230 -20.76 -19.07 -2.69
CA ASN A 230 -21.22 -18.83 -4.07
C ASN A 230 -21.27 -17.32 -4.43
N ARG A 231 -21.11 -16.42 -3.46
CA ARG A 231 -21.17 -14.95 -3.57
C ARG A 231 -22.54 -14.45 -4.05
N ASP A 232 -23.61 -15.10 -3.62
CA ASP A 232 -24.99 -14.68 -3.91
C ASP A 232 -25.57 -13.73 -2.84
N GLY A 233 -24.78 -13.41 -1.80
CA GLY A 233 -25.15 -12.56 -0.69
C GLY A 233 -25.91 -13.29 0.42
N ASN A 234 -26.01 -14.62 0.38
CA ASN A 234 -26.70 -15.40 1.40
C ASN A 234 -25.88 -16.63 1.80
N VAL A 235 -25.45 -16.68 3.07
CA VAL A 235 -24.89 -17.89 3.68
C VAL A 235 -25.97 -18.95 3.85
N ASN A 236 -25.97 -19.97 2.99
CA ASN A 236 -26.98 -21.02 2.98
C ASN A 236 -26.48 -22.35 2.37
N VAL A 237 -27.38 -23.33 2.22
CA VAL A 237 -27.00 -24.68 1.72
C VAL A 237 -26.40 -24.68 0.31
N PHE A 238 -26.64 -23.65 -0.50
CA PHE A 238 -26.04 -23.49 -1.82
C PHE A 238 -24.53 -23.17 -1.78
N ASP A 239 -23.98 -22.86 -0.61
CA ASP A 239 -22.54 -22.67 -0.39
C ASP A 239 -21.78 -23.98 -0.16
N ILE A 240 -22.49 -25.08 0.14
CA ILE A 240 -21.85 -26.36 0.51
C ILE A 240 -21.01 -26.92 -0.63
N ASP A 241 -21.57 -27.02 -1.84
CA ASP A 241 -20.86 -27.59 -2.98
C ASP A 241 -19.63 -26.73 -3.38
N PRO A 242 -19.75 -25.39 -3.48
CA PRO A 242 -18.58 -24.52 -3.66
C PRO A 242 -17.54 -24.62 -2.54
N PHE A 243 -17.96 -24.80 -1.28
CA PHE A 243 -17.03 -24.95 -0.16
C PHE A 243 -16.23 -26.26 -0.26
N VAL A 244 -16.89 -27.36 -0.63
CA VAL A 244 -16.21 -28.64 -0.89
C VAL A 244 -15.18 -28.51 -2.01
N GLN A 245 -15.49 -27.74 -3.07
CA GLN A 245 -14.54 -27.47 -4.15
C GLN A 245 -13.30 -26.70 -3.65
N LEU A 246 -13.49 -25.69 -2.78
CA LEU A 246 -12.36 -24.98 -2.15
C LEU A 246 -11.47 -25.91 -1.34
N LEU A 247 -12.06 -26.78 -0.51
CA LEU A 247 -11.31 -27.70 0.35
C LEU A 247 -10.57 -28.80 -0.42
N THR A 248 -11.06 -29.16 -1.61
CA THR A 248 -10.48 -30.25 -2.40
C THR A 248 -9.57 -29.77 -3.53
N GLY A 249 -9.33 -28.46 -3.62
CA GLY A 249 -8.39 -27.86 -4.57
C GLY A 249 -8.84 -27.99 -6.01
N GLY A 250 -10.11 -27.69 -6.28
CA GLY A 250 -10.73 -27.74 -7.61
C GLY A 250 -9.87 -27.15 -8.74
#